data_AF-A0A0F8VV66-F1
#
_entry.id   AF-A0A0F8VV66-F1
#
_cell.length_a   1.000
_cell.length_b   1.000
_cell.length_c   1.000
_cell.angle_alpha   90.00
_cell.angle_beta   90.00
_cell.angle_gamma   90.00
#
_symmetry.space_group_name_H-M   'P 1'
#
loop_
_entity.id
_entity.type
_entity.pdbx_description
1 polymer ?
#
loop_
_entity_poly.entity_id
_entity_poly.type
_entity_poly.pdbx_seq_one_letter_code
_entity_poly.pdbx_strand_id
1 'polypeptide(L)'
;QRLDAPSFVDSVVKDFYSFSIGGVPIFEANHIPKIGAVDSGYGAIMSRRALGFLTSVGMSSAMERDESLRATELVTVSDYIAFELDDARGAPMRYEILAHGTAT
;
A
#
# COMPACT_ATOMS: atom_id res chain seq x y z
N GLN A 1 -13.08 -18.75 8.25
CA GLN A 1 -12.32 -19.47 7.22
C GLN A 1 -11.44 -18.42 6.54
N ARG A 2 -10.11 -18.52 6.66
CA ARG A 2 -9.21 -17.61 5.95
C ARG A 2 -9.53 -17.77 4.46
N LEU A 3 -9.87 -16.67 3.78
CA LEU A 3 -9.87 -16.65 2.32
C LEU A 3 -8.40 -16.76 1.94
N ASP A 4 -7.94 -17.96 1.64
CA ASP A 4 -6.63 -18.15 1.03
C ASP A 4 -6.71 -17.45 -0.33
N ALA A 5 -5.99 -16.32 -0.44
CA ALA A 5 -6.06 -15.49 -1.62
C ALA A 5 -5.67 -16.32 -2.86
N PRO A 6 -6.39 -16.20 -3.99
CA PRO A 6 -6.06 -16.92 -5.22
C PRO A 6 -4.59 -16.72 -5.60
N SER A 7 -3.94 -17.73 -6.18
CA SER A 7 -2.50 -17.70 -6.50
C SER A 7 -2.06 -16.53 -7.40
N PHE A 8 -2.99 -15.93 -8.15
CA PHE A 8 -2.71 -14.72 -8.90
C PHE A 8 -2.55 -13.48 -7.99
N VAL A 9 -3.27 -13.41 -6.86
CA VAL A 9 -3.10 -12.36 -5.86
C VAL A 9 -1.69 -12.43 -5.29
N ASP A 10 -1.20 -13.64 -4.99
CA ASP A 10 0.19 -13.84 -4.59
C ASP A 10 1.17 -13.34 -5.66
N SER A 11 0.87 -13.52 -6.95
CA SER A 11 1.72 -12.99 -8.03
C SER A 11 1.64 -11.47 -8.18
N VAL A 12 0.49 -10.85 -7.87
CA VAL A 12 0.27 -9.40 -7.95
C VAL A 12 0.81 -8.67 -6.72
N VAL A 13 0.81 -9.32 -5.56
CA VAL A 13 1.35 -8.76 -4.31
C VAL A 13 2.85 -9.09 -4.15
N LYS A 14 3.38 -10.06 -4.90
CA LYS A 14 4.79 -10.48 -4.85
C LYS A 14 5.76 -9.33 -5.11
N ASP A 15 5.38 -8.40 -5.98
CA ASP A 15 6.22 -7.29 -6.42
C ASP A 15 6.46 -6.25 -5.32
N PHE A 16 5.72 -6.31 -4.21
CA PHE A 16 6.00 -5.45 -3.06
C PHE A 16 7.14 -6.00 -2.20
N TYR A 17 7.39 -7.32 -2.15
CA TYR A 17 8.47 -7.88 -1.33
C TYR A 17 9.76 -7.94 -2.16
N SER A 18 10.73 -7.10 -1.82
CA SER A 18 11.99 -6.98 -2.58
C SER A 18 13.01 -8.00 -2.07
N PHE A 19 13.34 -7.96 -0.76
CA PHE A 19 14.27 -8.89 -0.10
C PHE A 19 14.19 -8.71 1.43
N SER A 20 15.08 -9.35 2.20
CA SER A 20 15.21 -9.12 3.64
C SER A 20 16.62 -8.76 4.06
N ILE A 21 16.77 -7.83 5.01
CA ILE A 21 18.06 -7.50 5.65
C ILE A 21 17.93 -7.79 7.15
N GLY A 22 18.83 -8.59 7.72
CA GLY A 22 18.85 -8.87 9.16
C GLY A 22 17.55 -9.51 9.69
N GLY A 23 16.82 -10.24 8.84
CA GLY A 23 15.51 -10.82 9.18
C GLY A 23 14.32 -9.85 9.07
N VAL A 24 14.54 -8.60 8.69
CA VAL A 24 13.48 -7.61 8.43
C VAL A 24 13.13 -7.65 6.94
N PRO A 25 11.88 -7.98 6.57
CA PRO A 25 11.45 -7.93 5.17
C PRO A 25 11.34 -6.48 4.70
N ILE A 26 11.88 -6.21 3.51
CA ILE A 26 11.83 -4.91 2.83
C ILE A 26 10.73 -4.96 1.78
N PHE A 27 9.91 -3.91 1.80
CA PHE A 27 8.88 -3.71 0.80
C PHE A 27 9.11 -2.42 0.02
N GLU A 28 8.99 -2.49 -1.30
CA GLU A 28 9.00 -1.31 -2.16
C GLU A 28 7.61 -0.70 -2.21
N ALA A 29 7.51 0.63 -2.12
CA ALA A 29 6.24 1.33 -2.13
C ALA A 29 6.29 2.49 -3.14
N ASN A 30 5.37 2.47 -4.11
CA ASN A 30 5.29 3.48 -5.17
C ASN A 30 4.62 4.81 -4.72
N HIS A 31 4.17 4.89 -3.46
CA HIS A 31 3.46 6.05 -2.92
C HIS A 31 4.24 6.74 -1.78
N ILE A 32 5.58 6.73 -1.83
CA ILE A 32 6.41 7.53 -0.92
C ILE A 32 6.63 8.91 -1.55
N PRO A 33 6.09 10.01 -0.98
CA PRO A 33 6.27 11.33 -1.55
C PRO A 33 7.71 11.84 -1.33
N LYS A 34 8.19 12.61 -2.30
CA LYS A 34 9.45 13.35 -2.20
C LYS A 34 9.34 14.44 -1.12
N ILE A 35 10.40 14.61 -0.34
CA ILE A 35 10.50 15.64 0.70
C ILE A 35 10.90 16.96 0.04
N GLY A 36 9.91 17.78 -0.30
CA GLY A 36 10.13 19.11 -0.84
C GLY A 36 11.04 19.12 -2.07
N ALA A 37 12.07 19.97 -2.06
CA ALA A 37 12.97 20.16 -3.20
C ALA A 37 14.13 19.14 -3.28
N VAL A 38 14.38 18.35 -2.24
CA VAL A 38 15.50 17.39 -2.20
C VAL A 38 15.06 16.01 -2.66
N ASP A 39 15.91 15.28 -3.38
CA ASP A 39 15.65 13.94 -3.93
C ASP A 39 15.63 12.85 -2.84
N SER A 40 14.87 13.06 -1.77
CA SER A 40 14.73 12.08 -0.68
C SER A 40 13.25 11.86 -0.32
N GLY A 41 12.93 10.73 0.31
CA GLY A 41 11.62 10.41 0.87
C GLY A 41 11.72 9.72 2.23
N TYR A 42 10.62 9.66 2.97
CA TYR A 42 10.53 8.91 4.21
C TYR A 42 9.72 7.62 3.99
N GLY A 43 10.38 6.48 4.15
CA GLY A 43 9.71 5.22 4.47
C GLY A 43 9.72 4.97 5.97
N ALA A 44 9.42 3.74 6.38
CA ALA A 44 9.42 3.37 7.79
C ALA A 44 9.99 1.97 7.99
N ILE A 45 10.68 1.78 9.11
CA ILE A 45 10.94 0.46 9.69
C ILE A 45 10.07 0.34 10.93
N MET A 46 9.23 -0.70 10.99
CA MET A 46 8.30 -0.84 12.11
C MET A 46 7.88 -2.29 12.32
N SER A 47 7.48 -2.59 13.55
CA SER A 47 6.84 -3.86 13.86
C SER A 47 5.45 -3.92 13.23
N ARG A 48 5.02 -5.10 12.78
CA ARG A 48 3.63 -5.34 12.36
C ARG A 48 2.60 -5.03 13.45
N ARG A 49 3.04 -4.98 14.72
CA ARG A 49 2.21 -4.63 15.88
C ARG A 49 2.21 -3.14 16.20
N ALA A 50 2.91 -2.31 15.43
CA ALA A 50 2.91 -0.85 15.56
C ALA A 50 1.75 -0.21 14.78
N LEU A 51 1.13 -0.96 13.85
CA LEU A 51 0.02 -0.48 13.04
C LEU A 51 -1.31 -1.12 13.45
N GLY A 52 -2.37 -0.33 13.36
CA GLY A 52 -3.76 -0.76 13.41
C GLY A 52 -4.44 -0.59 12.05
N PHE A 53 -5.37 -1.49 11.76
CA PHE A 53 -6.28 -1.40 10.62
C PHE A 53 -7.69 -1.74 11.11
N LEU A 54 -8.65 -0.83 10.90
CA LEU A 54 -10.04 -1.03 11.25
C LEU A 54 -10.91 -0.85 10.01
N THR A 55 -11.88 -1.75 9.85
CA THR A 55 -12.81 -1.73 8.72
C THR A 55 -14.22 -1.49 9.25
N SER A 56 -14.82 -0.40 8.79
CA SER A 56 -16.20 -0.02 9.07
C SER A 56 -17.14 -0.71 8.07
N VAL A 57 -16.79 -0.62 6.78
CA VAL A 57 -17.50 -1.31 5.68
C VAL A 57 -16.50 -2.10 4.86
N GLY A 58 -16.68 -3.41 4.82
CA GLY A 58 -15.87 -4.28 3.97
C GLY A 58 -16.06 -3.97 2.48
N MET A 59 -15.05 -4.25 1.67
CA MET A 59 -15.12 -4.00 0.23
C MET A 59 -16.28 -4.79 -0.40
N SER A 60 -17.22 -4.08 -1.01
CA SER A 60 -18.37 -4.65 -1.71
C SER A 60 -18.58 -3.93 -3.04
N SER A 61 -19.14 -4.62 -4.02
CA SER A 61 -19.39 -4.07 -5.35
C SER A 61 -20.77 -4.42 -5.86
N ALA A 62 -21.41 -3.49 -6.55
CA ALA A 62 -22.68 -3.68 -7.23
C ALA A 62 -22.62 -3.07 -8.64
N MET A 63 -23.46 -3.59 -9.54
CA MET A 63 -23.62 -3.03 -10.88
C MET A 63 -24.99 -2.41 -11.02
N GLU A 64 -25.05 -1.23 -11.64
CA GLU A 64 -26.27 -0.48 -11.90
C GLU A 64 -26.31 -0.06 -13.37
N ARG A 65 -27.49 -0.06 -13.99
CA ARG A 65 -27.68 0.30 -15.39
C ARG A 65 -28.19 1.73 -15.46
N ASP A 66 -27.31 2.66 -15.81
CA ASP A 66 -27.70 4.04 -16.05
C ASP A 66 -28.20 4.20 -17.49
N GLU A 67 -29.51 4.41 -17.64
CA GLU A 67 -30.15 4.63 -18.94
C GLU A 67 -29.82 5.99 -19.56
N SER A 68 -29.41 6.99 -18.76
CA SER A 68 -28.95 8.28 -19.29
C SER A 68 -27.60 8.15 -20.01
N LEU A 69 -26.72 7.29 -19.52
CA LEU A 69 -25.43 6.95 -20.12
C LEU A 69 -25.51 5.75 -21.08
N ARG A 70 -26.64 5.04 -21.09
CA ARG A 70 -26.86 3.76 -21.81
C ARG A 70 -25.78 2.72 -21.50
N ALA A 71 -25.25 2.75 -20.29
CA ALA A 71 -24.11 1.95 -19.85
C ALA A 71 -24.36 1.34 -18.47
N THR A 72 -23.58 0.32 -18.11
CA THR A 72 -23.60 -0.28 -16.77
C THR A 72 -22.41 0.22 -15.99
N GLU A 73 -22.67 0.76 -14.80
CA GLU A 73 -21.65 1.21 -13.87
C GLU A 73 -21.32 0.12 -12.87
N LEU A 74 -20.05 0.03 -12.49
CA LEU A 74 -19.59 -0.80 -11.36
C LEU A 74 -19.28 0.13 -10.20
N VAL A 75 -20.08 0.04 -9.13
CA VAL A 75 -19.88 0.80 -7.91
C VAL A 75 -19.19 -0.10 -6.90
N THR A 76 -18.03 0.32 -6.39
CA THR A 76 -17.31 -0.37 -5.31
C THR A 76 -17.23 0.55 -4.09
N VAL A 77 -17.61 0.03 -2.92
CA VAL A 77 -17.60 0.76 -1.65
C VAL A 77 -16.74 0.01 -0.65
N SER A 78 -15.86 0.73 0.03
CA SER A 78 -15.07 0.25 1.16
C SER A 78 -14.81 1.43 2.09
N ASP A 79 -14.88 1.19 3.40
CA ASP A 79 -14.58 2.20 4.42
C ASP A 79 -13.68 1.57 5.49
N TYR A 80 -12.48 2.12 5.60
CA TYR A 80 -11.44 1.63 6.51
C TYR A 80 -10.52 2.78 6.93
N ILE A 81 -9.81 2.56 8.03
CA ILE A 81 -8.74 3.43 8.49
C ILE A 81 -7.51 2.60 8.82
N ALA A 82 -6.34 3.10 8.43
CA ALA A 82 -5.04 2.63 8.86
C ALA A 82 -4.41 3.71 9.75
N PHE A 83 -3.85 3.33 10.90
CA PHE A 83 -3.29 4.29 11.85
C PHE A 83 -2.14 3.66 12.67
N GLU A 84 -1.36 4.52 13.29
CA GLU A 84 -0.28 4.15 14.20
C GLU A 84 -0.85 3.85 15.60
N LEU A 85 -0.46 2.70 16.16
CA LEU A 85 -0.88 2.25 17.49
C LEU A 85 0.18 2.55 18.56
N ASP A 86 1.47 2.53 18.18
CA ASP A 86 2.60 2.63 19.11
C ASP A 86 3.88 3.14 18.41
N ASP A 87 4.18 4.43 18.60
CA ASP A 87 5.35 5.13 18.07
C ASP A 87 6.68 4.55 18.57
N ALA A 88 6.70 3.84 19.70
CA ALA A 88 7.93 3.23 20.22
C ALA A 88 8.35 1.96 19.45
N ARG A 89 7.52 1.51 18.49
CA ARG A 89 7.74 0.27 17.73
C ARG A 89 8.01 0.50 16.24
N GLY A 90 8.35 1.72 15.88
CA GLY A 90 8.80 2.08 14.55
C GLY A 90 9.76 3.25 14.55
N ALA A 91 10.35 3.51 13.39
CA ALA A 91 11.13 4.71 13.15
C ALA A 91 11.02 5.11 11.67
N PRO A 92 11.01 6.42 11.38
CA PRO A 92 11.11 6.90 10.00
C PRO A 92 12.50 6.57 9.44
N MET A 93 12.53 6.14 8.18
CA MET A 93 13.75 5.84 7.44
C MET A 93 13.82 6.77 6.23
N ARG A 94 14.89 7.56 6.14
CA ARG A 94 15.12 8.43 4.98
C ARG A 94 15.81 7.65 3.88
N TYR A 95 15.25 7.70 2.68
CA TYR A 95 15.81 7.11 1.46
C TYR A 95 16.02 8.17 0.41
N GLU A 96 16.97 7.93 -0.49
CA GLU A 96 17.14 8.75 -1.68
C GLU A 96 16.17 8.28 -2.77
N ILE A 97 15.41 9.22 -3.31
CA ILE A 97 14.44 9.02 -4.39
C ILE A 97 14.89 9.91 -5.53
N LEU A 98 15.90 9.44 -6.28
CA LEU A 98 16.34 10.10 -7.51
C LEU A 98 15.46 9.60 -8.67
N ALA A 99 15.10 10.51 -9.57
CA ALA A 99 14.57 10.10 -10.87
C ALA A 99 15.63 9.26 -11.60
N HIS A 100 15.24 8.09 -12.09
CA HIS A 100 16.17 7.23 -12.82
C HIS A 100 16.58 7.94 -14.12
N GLY A 101 17.84 8.39 -14.18
CA GLY A 101 18.45 9.00 -15.36
C GLY A 101 19.41 8.01 -16.02
N THR A 102 19.51 8.06 -17.34
CA THR A 102 20.62 7.40 -18.04
C THR A 102 21.79 8.37 -18.08
N ALA A 103 23.00 7.87 -17.87
CA ALA A 103 24.20 8.66 -18.09
C ALA A 103 24.30 8.99 -19.58
N THR A 104 24.28 10.28 -19.92
CA THR A 104 24.70 10.80 -21.24
C THR A 104 26.21 10.89 -21.33
#